data_AF-A0A2X3C756-F1
#
_entry.id   AF-A0A2X3C756-F1
#
_cell.length_a   1.000
_cell.length_b   1.000
_cell.length_c   1.000
_cell.angle_alpha   90.00
_cell.angle_beta   90.00
_cell.angle_gamma   90.00
#
_symmetry.space_group_name_H-M   'P 1'
#
loop_
_entity.id
_entity.type
_entity.pdbx_description
1 polymer ?
#
loop_
_entity_poly.entity_id
_entity_poly.type
_entity_poly.pdbx_seq_one_letter_code
_entity_poly.pdbx_strand_id
1 'polypeptide(L)' 'MAAGVPPQGTTAVLLASSQVDWFGPFPSSDMFGQMGLAQSTHLKYMLYNGWAIVVANIILFALLFQILV' A
#
# COMPACT_ATOMS: atom_id res chain seq x y z
N MET A 1 9.73 23.95 6.43
CA MET A 1 10.48 22.81 5.86
C MET A 1 11.55 22.41 6.87
N ALA A 2 11.22 21.59 7.88
CA ALA A 2 12.12 21.34 9.02
C ALA A 2 13.18 20.24 8.77
N ALA A 3 13.10 19.51 7.65
CA ALA A 3 13.98 18.39 7.33
C ALA A 3 14.60 18.44 5.92
N GLY A 4 14.52 19.58 5.21
CA GLY A 4 15.00 19.69 3.81
C GLY A 4 14.14 18.95 2.77
N VAL A 5 13.09 18.23 3.20
CA VAL A 5 12.14 17.56 2.30
C VAL A 5 11.11 18.59 1.78
N PRO A 6 10.92 18.71 0.45
CA PRO A 6 9.91 19.58 -0.12
C PRO A 6 8.50 19.11 0.31
N PRO A 7 7.54 20.02 0.54
CA PRO A 7 6.18 19.68 1.00
C PRO A 7 5.50 18.60 0.15
N GLN A 8 5.75 18.63 -1.16
CA GLN A 8 5.26 17.67 -2.15
C GLN A 8 5.71 16.23 -1.85
N GLY A 9 6.95 16.06 -1.38
CA GLY A 9 7.50 14.77 -1.00
C GLY A 9 6.77 14.17 0.20
N THR A 10 6.58 14.96 1.24
CA THR A 10 5.81 14.55 2.42
C THR A 10 4.36 14.23 2.11
N THR A 11 3.69 15.03 1.28
CA THR A 11 2.29 14.75 0.89
C THR A 11 2.15 13.48 0.05
N ALA A 12 3.09 13.24 -0.87
CA ALA A 12 3.07 12.04 -1.70
C ALA A 12 3.33 10.77 -0.89
N VAL A 13 4.27 10.79 0.08
CA VAL A 13 4.50 9.65 0.99
C VAL A 13 3.27 9.38 1.87
N LEU A 14 2.61 10.41 2.39
CA LEU A 14 1.40 10.25 3.22
C LEU A 14 0.22 9.65 2.42
N LEU A 15 0.01 10.13 1.19
CA LEU A 15 -1.03 9.60 0.30
C LEU A 15 -0.72 8.19 -0.20
N ALA A 16 0.55 7.90 -0.50
CA ALA A 16 1.01 6.56 -0.86
C ALA A 16 0.76 5.57 0.27
N SER A 17 1.12 5.95 1.50
CA SER A 17 0.97 5.10 2.68
C SER A 17 -0.49 4.77 2.95
N SER A 18 -1.39 5.76 2.87
CA SER A 18 -2.82 5.53 3.12
C SER A 18 -3.47 4.59 2.11
N GLN A 19 -2.97 4.55 0.87
CA GLN A 19 -3.48 3.67 -0.18
C GLN A 19 -2.95 2.23 -0.03
N VAL A 20 -1.70 2.10 0.43
CA VAL A 20 -1.06 0.81 0.72
C VAL A 20 -1.66 0.15 1.96
N ASP A 21 -2.11 0.93 2.95
CA ASP A 21 -2.75 0.43 4.17
C ASP A 21 -4.03 -0.38 3.89
N TRP A 22 -4.72 -0.12 2.77
CA TRP A 22 -5.89 -0.91 2.35
C TRP A 22 -5.55 -2.38 2.05
N PHE A 23 -4.32 -2.61 1.60
CA PHE A 23 -3.77 -3.94 1.28
C PHE A 23 -2.80 -4.44 2.36
N GLY A 24 -2.82 -3.79 3.53
CA GLY A 24 -1.80 -3.86 4.55
C GLY A 24 -1.48 -5.26 5.08
N PRO A 25 -0.42 -5.37 5.90
CA PRO A 25 0.18 -6.64 6.32
C PRO A 25 -0.75 -7.50 7.19
N PHE A 26 -1.83 -6.90 7.69
CA PHE A 26 -2.89 -7.54 8.46
C PHE A 26 -4.17 -7.58 7.65
N PRO A 27 -4.98 -8.64 7.81
CA PRO A 27 -6.20 -8.79 7.03
C PRO A 27 -7.18 -7.64 7.34
N SER A 28 -7.47 -6.82 6.32
CA SER A 28 -8.34 -5.65 6.41
C SER A 28 -9.82 -6.01 6.22
N SER A 29 -10.73 -5.10 6.56
CA SER A 29 -12.18 -5.30 6.38
C SER A 29 -12.57 -5.47 4.91
N ASP A 30 -11.87 -4.80 3.98
CA ASP A 30 -12.06 -4.98 2.53
C ASP A 30 -11.63 -6.38 2.10
N MET A 31 -10.49 -6.86 2.64
CA MET A 31 -10.03 -8.22 2.40
C MET A 31 -11.09 -9.23 2.84
N PHE A 32 -11.59 -9.15 4.07
CA PHE A 32 -12.66 -10.04 4.55
C PHE A 32 -13.98 -9.88 3.79
N GLY A 33 -14.32 -8.66 3.36
CA GLY A 33 -15.52 -8.38 2.56
C GLY A 33 -15.48 -9.12 1.22
N GLN A 34 -14.41 -8.97 0.44
CA GLN A 34 -14.23 -9.68 -0.82
C GLN A 34 -14.16 -11.20 -0.61
N MET A 35 -13.54 -11.62 0.49
CA MET A 35 -13.42 -13.03 0.84
C MET A 35 -14.76 -13.69 1.16
N GLY A 36 -15.63 -12.98 1.89
CA GLY A 36 -16.98 -13.41 2.20
C GLY A 36 -17.86 -13.51 0.97
N LEU A 37 -17.70 -12.57 0.01
CA LEU A 37 -18.38 -12.62 -1.29
C LEU A 37 -17.89 -13.79 -2.16
N ALA A 38 -16.58 -14.10 -2.10
CA ALA A 38 -15.98 -15.21 -2.84
C ALA A 38 -16.15 -16.59 -2.17
N GLN A 39 -16.83 -16.67 -1.01
CA GLN A 39 -16.92 -17.88 -0.17
C GLN A 39 -15.57 -18.57 0.07
N SER A 40 -14.49 -17.79 0.18
CA SER A 40 -13.13 -18.32 0.30
C SER A 40 -12.67 -18.32 1.75
N THR A 41 -11.98 -19.37 2.18
CA THR A 41 -11.36 -19.48 3.51
C THR A 41 -9.83 -19.29 3.46
N HIS A 42 -9.29 -19.00 2.28
CA HIS A 42 -7.86 -18.93 2.01
C HIS A 42 -7.19 -17.58 2.38
N LEU A 43 -7.24 -17.21 3.67
CA LEU A 43 -6.83 -15.88 4.16
C LEU A 43 -5.34 -15.62 3.88
N LYS A 44 -4.53 -16.68 3.97
CA LYS A 44 -3.10 -16.66 3.69
C LYS A 44 -2.79 -16.17 2.27
N TYR A 45 -3.56 -16.62 1.27
CA TYR A 45 -3.34 -16.23 -0.12
C TYR A 45 -3.74 -14.78 -0.38
N MET A 46 -4.80 -14.29 0.27
CA MET A 46 -5.13 -12.87 0.21
C MET A 46 -4.03 -12.01 0.86
N LEU A 47 -3.49 -12.45 1.99
CA LEU A 47 -2.42 -11.72 2.68
C LEU A 47 -1.13 -11.67 1.84
N TYR A 48 -0.77 -12.78 1.17
CA TYR A 48 0.35 -12.79 0.23
C TYR A 48 0.15 -11.81 -0.93
N ASN A 49 -1.07 -11.75 -1.49
CA ASN A 49 -1.38 -10.77 -2.53
C ASN A 49 -1.31 -9.32 -2.01
N GLY A 50 -1.80 -9.06 -0.80
CA GLY A 50 -1.68 -7.75 -0.15
C GLY A 50 -0.21 -7.33 -0.01
N TRP A 51 0.64 -8.22 0.51
CA TRP A 51 2.08 -8.00 0.61
C TRP A 51 2.78 -7.79 -0.74
N ALA A 52 2.40 -8.55 -1.78
CA ALA A 52 2.94 -8.36 -3.12
C ALA A 52 2.61 -6.97 -3.68
N ILE A 53 1.37 -6.51 -3.48
CA ILE A 53 0.92 -5.17 -3.91
C ILE A 53 1.67 -4.09 -3.12
N VAL A 54 1.81 -4.24 -1.80
CA VAL A 54 2.56 -3.32 -0.92
C VAL A 54 4.00 -3.16 -1.42
N VAL A 55 4.71 -4.26 -1.66
CA VAL A 55 6.11 -4.23 -2.14
C VAL A 55 6.21 -3.55 -3.50
N ALA A 56 5.33 -3.91 -4.45
CA ALA A 56 5.30 -3.28 -5.76
C ALA A 56 5.04 -1.77 -5.68
N ASN A 57 4.13 -1.34 -4.79
CA ASN A 57 3.81 0.07 -4.60
C ASN A 57 5.00 0.86 -4.03
N ILE A 58 5.70 0.31 -3.04
CA ILE A 58 6.90 0.94 -2.46
C ILE A 58 7.97 1.13 -3.54
N ILE A 59 8.22 0.10 -4.37
CA ILE A 59 9.19 0.19 -5.48
C ILE A 59 8.77 1.25 -6.48
N LEU A 60 7.50 1.26 -6.89
CA LEU A 60 6.98 2.23 -7.86
C LEU A 60 7.09 3.66 -7.34
N PHE A 61 6.69 3.92 -6.08
CA PHE A 61 6.82 5.25 -5.48
C PHE A 61 8.28 5.66 -5.34
N ALA A 62 9.19 4.76 -4.94
CA ALA A 62 10.62 5.04 -4.87
C ALA A 62 11.18 5.46 -6.25
N LEU A 63 10.80 4.76 -7.32
CA LEU A 63 11.20 5.11 -8.68
C LEU A 63 10.60 6.43 -9.14
N LEU A 64 9.32 6.68 -8.88
CA LEU A 64 8.67 7.94 -9.21
C LEU A 64 9.33 9.11 -8.49
N PHE A 65 9.68 8.96 -7.21
CA PHE A 65 10.42 9.99 -6.49
C PHE A 65 11.80 10.27 -7.09
N GLN A 66 12.51 9.27 -7.60
CA GLN A 66 13.80 9.48 -8.27
C GLN A 66 13.68 10.18 -9.63
N ILE A 67 12.53 10.08 -10.29
CA ILE A 67 12.31 10.63 -11.64
C ILE A 67 11.68 12.03 -11.59
N LEU A 68 10.74 12.26 -10.66
CA LEU A 68 9.91 13.46 -10.60
C LEU A 68 10.39 14.52 -9.60
N VAL A 69 11.31 14.18 -8.70
CA VAL A 69 11.92 15.08 -7.69
C VAL A 69 13.41 15.18 -7.95
#